data_AF-A0A6N1DLF6-F1
#
_entry.id   AF-A0A6N1DLF6-F1
#
_cell.length_a   1.000
_cell.length_b   1.000
_cell.length_c   1.000
_cell.angle_alpha   90.00
_cell.angle_beta   90.00
_cell.angle_gamma   90.00
#
_symmetry.space_group_name_H-M   'P 1'
#
loop_
_entity.id
_entity.type
_entity.pdbx_description
1 polymer ?
#
loop_
_entity_poly.entity_id
_entity_poly.type
_entity_poly.pdbx_seq_one_letter_code
_entity_poly.pdbx_strand_id
1 'polypeptide(L)'
;MANTSDTDGHIIIRGLTHAGRRFRPSDWAERLSTQSGTFVGGRIRYHPYVQLRTLDGVKSLVVDKRYAVEKPLGFAHLLAFARGNDLVVEGLDEATATAADPAGARRPEPLRVRRAGT
;
A
#
# COMPACT_ATOMS: atom_id res chain seq x y z
N MET A 1 -11.27 27.99 -2.94
CA MET A 1 -11.47 27.13 -1.76
C MET A 1 -11.41 25.69 -2.26
N ALA A 2 -10.34 24.95 -1.98
CA ALA A 2 -10.15 23.59 -2.48
C ALA A 2 -10.87 22.60 -1.54
N ASN A 3 -11.95 21.98 -2.00
CA ASN A 3 -12.58 20.86 -1.29
C ASN A 3 -11.73 19.60 -1.51
N THR A 4 -10.69 19.43 -0.69
CA THR A 4 -9.87 18.21 -0.65
C THR A 4 -10.50 17.15 0.25
N SER A 5 -11.78 16.84 0.03
CA SER A 5 -12.53 15.88 0.88
C SER A 5 -12.80 14.53 0.22
N ASP A 6 -12.38 14.31 -1.04
CA ASP A 6 -12.73 13.10 -1.81
C ASP A 6 -11.77 11.92 -1.59
N THR A 7 -11.30 11.72 -0.37
CA THR A 7 -10.74 10.42 0.04
C THR A 7 -11.18 10.11 1.47
N ASP A 8 -12.49 10.30 1.69
CA ASP A 8 -13.23 10.31 2.97
C ASP A 8 -13.11 9.03 3.83
N GLY A 9 -12.33 8.04 3.39
CA GLY A 9 -12.09 6.83 4.18
C GLY A 9 -10.98 5.94 3.68
N HIS A 10 -10.30 6.29 2.59
CA HIS A 10 -9.36 5.41 1.92
C HIS A 10 -8.01 6.08 1.69
N ILE A 11 -6.98 5.26 1.57
CA ILE A 11 -5.59 5.64 1.33
C ILE A 11 -5.16 4.89 0.09
N ILE A 12 -4.62 5.61 -0.88
CA ILE A 12 -4.26 5.05 -2.17
C ILE A 12 -2.74 5.09 -2.30
N ILE A 13 -2.12 3.94 -2.44
CA ILE A 13 -0.71 3.81 -2.81
C ILE A 13 -0.67 3.57 -4.31
N ARG A 14 -0.31 4.60 -5.08
CA ARG A 14 -0.17 4.47 -6.53
C ARG A 14 1.13 3.76 -6.87
N GLY A 15 1.09 2.94 -7.91
CA GLY A 15 2.29 2.37 -8.53
C GLY A 15 3.04 3.40 -9.37
N LEU A 16 3.06 4.65 -8.95
CA LEU A 16 3.74 5.78 -9.58
C LEU A 16 4.70 6.35 -8.55
N THR A 17 5.92 6.65 -8.95
CA THR A 17 6.86 7.34 -8.08
C THR A 17 6.62 8.85 -8.08
N HIS A 18 7.14 9.59 -7.11
CA HIS A 18 7.08 11.07 -7.14
C HIS A 18 7.79 11.65 -8.37
N ALA A 19 8.74 10.92 -8.96
CA ALA A 19 9.37 11.24 -10.24
C ALA A 19 8.47 11.00 -11.49
N GLY A 20 7.20 10.63 -11.31
CA GLY A 20 6.26 10.39 -12.41
C GLY A 20 6.51 9.10 -13.20
N ARG A 21 7.31 8.17 -12.66
CA ARG A 21 7.62 6.90 -13.32
C ARG A 21 6.74 5.78 -12.77
N ARG A 22 6.31 4.88 -13.65
CA ARG A 22 5.58 3.67 -13.23
C ARG A 22 6.51 2.75 -12.45
N PHE A 23 6.10 2.39 -11.24
CA PHE A 23 6.81 1.43 -10.42
C PHE A 23 6.73 0.03 -11.04
N ARG A 24 7.87 -0.66 -11.05
CA ARG A 24 8.01 -2.04 -11.51
C ARG A 24 8.60 -2.86 -10.35
N PRO A 25 8.18 -4.12 -10.18
CA PRO A 25 7.38 -4.96 -11.09
C PRO A 25 5.89 -4.61 -11.11
N SER A 26 5.15 -4.99 -12.16
CA SER A 26 3.71 -4.72 -12.27
C SER A 26 2.89 -5.37 -11.15
N ASP A 27 3.34 -6.54 -10.68
CA ASP A 27 2.71 -7.37 -9.64
C ASP A 27 3.00 -6.88 -8.22
N TRP A 28 3.61 -5.70 -8.05
CA TRP A 28 3.97 -5.19 -6.73
C TRP A 28 2.76 -5.06 -5.81
N ALA A 29 1.63 -4.56 -6.33
CA ALA A 29 0.42 -4.31 -5.56
C ALA A 29 -0.17 -5.64 -5.09
N GLU A 30 -0.19 -6.65 -5.97
CA GLU A 30 -0.62 -8.02 -5.65
C GLU A 30 0.25 -8.59 -4.54
N ARG A 31 1.59 -8.54 -4.68
CA ARG A 31 2.52 -9.03 -3.66
C ARG A 31 2.40 -8.30 -2.32
N LEU A 32 2.08 -7.01 -2.33
CA LEU A 32 1.87 -6.24 -1.11
C LEU A 32 0.53 -6.61 -0.45
N SER A 33 -0.51 -6.81 -1.25
CA SER A 33 -1.82 -7.24 -0.75
C SER A 33 -1.81 -8.67 -0.18
N THR A 34 -0.95 -9.57 -0.68
CA THR A 34 -0.80 -10.92 -0.12
C THR A 34 -0.15 -10.93 1.26
N GLN A 35 0.74 -9.98 1.58
CA GLN A 35 1.28 -9.81 2.95
C GLN A 35 0.20 -9.39 3.95
N SER A 36 -0.85 -8.70 3.48
CA SER A 36 -1.97 -8.25 4.31
C SER A 36 -3.12 -9.26 4.35
N GLY A 37 -3.11 -10.26 3.48
CA GLY A 37 -4.16 -11.27 3.33
C GLY A 37 -3.93 -12.51 4.19
N THR A 38 -4.99 -13.29 4.37
CA THR A 38 -4.91 -14.59 5.07
C THR A 38 -4.90 -15.71 4.04
N PHE A 39 -3.99 -16.68 4.19
CA PHE A 39 -3.97 -17.88 3.38
C PHE A 39 -5.01 -18.88 3.90
N VAL A 40 -6.03 -19.19 3.12
CA VAL A 40 -7.10 -20.13 3.51
C VAL A 40 -7.31 -21.14 2.40
N GLY A 41 -7.08 -22.43 2.71
CA GLY A 41 -7.40 -23.54 1.79
C GLY A 41 -6.67 -23.48 0.44
N GLY A 42 -5.43 -23.00 0.40
CA GLY A 42 -4.65 -22.89 -0.85
C GLY A 42 -4.87 -21.60 -1.64
N ARG A 43 -5.73 -20.69 -1.17
CA ARG A 43 -6.01 -19.40 -1.81
C ARG A 43 -5.75 -18.23 -0.86
N ILE A 44 -5.25 -17.14 -1.40
CA ILE A 44 -5.06 -15.90 -0.64
C ILE A 44 -6.38 -15.16 -0.61
N ARG A 45 -6.93 -14.95 0.59
CA ARG A 45 -8.08 -14.09 0.79
C ARG A 45 -7.58 -12.70 1.16
N TYR A 46 -7.72 -11.76 0.22
CA TYR A 46 -7.38 -10.37 0.48
C TYR A 46 -8.22 -9.81 1.62
N HIS A 47 -7.63 -8.90 2.39
CA HIS A 47 -8.34 -8.20 3.45
C HIS A 47 -9.49 -7.38 2.82
N PRO A 48 -10.71 -7.33 3.40
CA PRO A 48 -11.81 -6.55 2.83
C PRO A 48 -11.48 -5.06 2.67
N TYR A 49 -10.60 -4.55 3.54
CA TYR A 49 -10.11 -3.17 3.54
C TYR A 49 -8.91 -2.91 2.64
N VAL A 50 -8.36 -3.94 1.97
CA VAL A 50 -7.20 -3.81 1.08
C VAL A 50 -7.60 -4.31 -0.30
N GLN A 51 -7.71 -3.40 -1.25
CA GLN A 51 -8.19 -3.68 -2.61
C GLN A 51 -7.16 -3.26 -3.65
N LEU A 52 -7.01 -4.11 -4.66
CA LEU A 52 -6.21 -3.80 -5.85
C LEU A 52 -7.07 -3.01 -6.83
N ARG A 53 -6.57 -1.86 -7.27
CA ARG A 53 -7.20 -1.04 -8.31
C ARG A 53 -6.20 -0.72 -9.40
N THR A 54 -6.70 -0.44 -10.59
CA THR A 54 -5.89 0.08 -11.69
C THR A 54 -6.34 1.52 -11.92
N LEU A 55 -5.47 2.47 -11.61
CA LEU A 55 -5.71 3.91 -11.76
C LEU A 55 -4.78 4.41 -12.87
N ASP A 56 -5.32 5.06 -13.90
CA ASP A 56 -4.53 5.59 -15.03
C ASP A 56 -3.66 4.53 -15.74
N GLY A 57 -4.13 3.28 -15.79
CA GLY A 57 -3.37 2.14 -16.33
C GLY A 57 -2.22 1.66 -15.44
N VAL A 58 -2.14 2.15 -14.20
CA VAL A 58 -1.12 1.82 -13.20
C VAL A 58 -1.76 1.05 -12.04
N LYS A 59 -1.16 -0.09 -11.69
CA LYS A 59 -1.59 -0.87 -10.51
C LYS A 59 -1.40 -0.04 -9.25
N SER A 60 -2.44 0.05 -8.44
CA SER A 60 -2.51 0.86 -7.23
C SER A 60 -3.20 0.04 -6.13
N LEU A 61 -2.78 0.25 -4.89
CA LEU A 61 -3.35 -0.40 -3.72
C LEU A 61 -4.23 0.61 -2.97
N VAL A 62 -5.50 0.27 -2.76
CA VAL A 62 -6.45 1.07 -1.99
C VAL A 62 -6.65 0.41 -0.64
N VAL A 63 -6.45 1.16 0.43
CA VAL A 63 -6.49 0.71 1.81
C VAL A 63 -7.47 1.57 2.59
N ASP A 64 -8.46 0.98 3.24
CA ASP A 64 -9.38 1.73 4.11
C ASP A 64 -8.65 2.21 5.37
N LYS A 65 -8.94 3.43 5.85
CA LYS A 65 -8.39 3.99 7.09
C LYS A 65 -8.71 3.12 8.31
N ARG A 66 -9.83 2.37 8.28
CA ARG A 66 -10.17 1.36 9.30
C ARG A 66 -9.12 0.27 9.42
N TYR A 67 -8.41 -0.06 8.33
CA TYR A 67 -7.29 -0.99 8.39
C TYR A 67 -6.14 -0.46 9.24
N ALA A 68 -5.87 0.84 9.22
CA ALA A 68 -4.86 1.45 10.07
C ALA A 68 -5.24 1.39 11.55
N VAL A 69 -6.54 1.50 11.86
CA VAL A 69 -7.06 1.39 13.23
C VAL A 69 -7.06 -0.06 13.72
N GLU A 70 -7.50 -1.00 12.88
CA GLU A 70 -7.59 -2.42 13.23
C GLU A 70 -6.21 -3.10 13.26
N LYS A 71 -5.33 -2.74 12.32
CA LYS A 71 -3.98 -3.31 12.16
C LYS A 71 -2.93 -2.23 11.91
N PRO A 72 -2.57 -1.43 12.94
CA PRO A 72 -1.59 -0.35 12.81
C PRO A 72 -0.22 -0.84 12.32
N LEU A 73 0.23 -2.01 12.78
CA LEU A 73 1.50 -2.62 12.33
C LEU A 73 1.48 -3.03 10.85
N GLY A 74 0.37 -3.60 10.38
CA GLY A 74 0.22 -3.98 8.98
C GLY A 74 0.19 -2.75 8.09
N PHE A 75 -0.53 -1.72 8.52
CA PHE A 75 -0.59 -0.44 7.83
C PHE A 75 0.77 0.29 7.79
N ALA A 76 1.51 0.28 8.90
CA ALA A 76 2.87 0.81 8.97
C ALA A 76 3.81 0.15 7.94
N HIS A 77 3.71 -1.18 7.75
CA HIS A 77 4.46 -1.88 6.72
C HIS A 77 4.09 -1.43 5.30
N LEU A 78 2.79 -1.19 5.01
CA LEU A 78 2.35 -0.69 3.71
C LEU A 78 2.94 0.69 3.40
N LEU A 79 2.92 1.59 4.38
CA LEU A 79 3.50 2.93 4.24
C LEU A 79 5.02 2.91 4.18
N ALA A 80 5.69 2.09 4.99
CA ALA A 80 7.12 1.92 4.93
C ALA A 80 7.55 1.42 3.54
N PHE A 81 6.79 0.48 2.97
CA PHE A 81 7.02 0.01 1.61
C PHE A 81 6.85 1.14 0.58
N ALA A 82 5.78 1.93 0.66
CA ALA A 82 5.56 3.04 -0.25
C ALA A 82 6.70 4.08 -0.17
N ARG A 83 7.08 4.50 1.04
CA ARG A 83 8.17 5.44 1.29
C ARG A 83 9.52 4.90 0.82
N GLY A 84 9.82 3.63 1.08
CA GLY A 84 11.07 2.99 0.66
C GLY A 84 11.23 2.86 -0.85
N ASN A 85 10.13 2.96 -1.60
CA ASN A 85 10.10 2.86 -3.06
C ASN A 85 9.68 4.18 -3.75
N ASP A 86 9.63 5.28 -3.00
CA ASP A 86 9.26 6.61 -3.49
C ASP A 86 7.86 6.65 -4.15
N LEU A 87 6.93 5.81 -3.70
CA LEU A 87 5.58 5.72 -4.26
C LEU A 87 4.71 6.88 -3.80
N VAL A 88 3.86 7.35 -4.71
CA VAL A 88 2.85 8.37 -4.42
C VAL A 88 1.76 7.76 -3.54
N VAL A 89 1.55 8.36 -2.37
CA VAL A 89 0.48 8.02 -1.44
C VAL A 89 -0.52 9.17 -1.36
N GLU A 90 -1.79 8.88 -1.58
CA GLU A 90 -2.91 9.84 -1.50
C GLU A 90 -3.86 9.45 -0.37
N GLY A 91 -4.55 10.45 0.19
CA GLY A 91 -5.53 10.24 1.27
C GLY A 91 -4.90 9.93 2.64
N LEU A 92 -3.57 9.98 2.75
CA LEU A 92 -2.86 9.85 4.02
C LEU A 92 -3.02 11.14 4.83
N ASP A 93 -3.82 11.07 5.88
CA ASP A 93 -4.01 12.15 6.86
C ASP A 93 -2.98 12.04 8.00
N GLU A 94 -2.70 13.16 8.68
CA GLU A 94 -1.76 13.25 9.80
C GLU A 94 -2.08 12.24 10.93
N ALA A 95 -3.37 12.03 11.23
CA ALA A 95 -3.80 11.07 12.24
C ALA A 95 -3.43 9.62 11.85
N THR A 96 -3.53 9.30 10.56
CA THR A 96 -3.21 7.97 10.05
C THR A 96 -1.70 7.78 9.89
N ALA A 97 -0.96 8.85 9.59
CA ALA A 97 0.50 8.85 9.59
C ALA A 97 1.08 8.59 11.00
N THR A 98 0.46 9.16 12.04
CA THR A 98 0.80 8.87 13.45
C THR A 98 0.58 7.40 13.81
N ALA A 99 -0.54 6.81 13.38
CA ALA A 99 -0.84 5.40 13.65
C ALA A 99 0.17 4.43 13.00
N ALA A 100 0.87 4.88 11.96
CA ALA A 100 1.88 4.12 11.25
C ALA A 100 3.29 4.22 11.85
N ASP A 101 3.49 5.04 12.89
CA ASP A 101 4.78 5.23 13.55
C ASP A 101 4.81 4.59 14.96
N PRO A 102 4.71 3.25 15.11
CA PRO A 102 5.03 2.63 16.38
C PRO A 102 6.54 2.47 16.46
N ALA A 103 7.27 3.51 16.86
CA ALA A 103 8.66 3.44 17.33
C ALA A 103 9.57 2.45 16.56
N GLY A 104 10.18 2.90 15.45
CA GLY A 104 11.38 2.24 14.91
C GLY A 104 11.14 1.04 13.98
N ALA A 105 10.20 1.14 13.05
CA ALA A 105 10.00 0.12 12.02
C ALA A 105 11.26 -0.04 11.14
N ARG A 106 11.97 -1.16 11.39
CA ARG A 106 13.10 -1.69 10.63
C ARG A 106 12.91 -1.47 9.13
N ARG A 107 14.00 -1.00 8.49
CA ARG A 107 14.19 -0.85 7.04
C ARG A 107 13.32 -1.85 6.26
N PRO A 108 12.37 -1.40 5.43
CA PRO A 108 11.56 -2.31 4.63
C PRO A 108 12.52 -3.08 3.72
N GLU A 109 12.53 -4.42 3.81
CA GLU A 109 13.27 -5.23 2.85
C GLU A 109 12.71 -4.90 1.46
N PRO A 110 13.56 -4.47 0.50
CA PRO A 110 13.08 -4.29 -0.86
C PRO A 110 12.51 -5.63 -1.28
N LEU A 111 11.24 -5.63 -1.72
CA LEU A 111 10.60 -6.79 -2.31
C LEU A 111 11.53 -7.26 -3.44
N ARG A 112 12.42 -8.23 -3.16
CA ARG A 112 13.20 -8.93 -4.18
C ARG A 112 12.13 -9.62 -5.01
N VAL A 113 11.72 -8.96 -6.10
CA VAL A 113 10.96 -9.63 -7.14
C VAL A 113 11.93 -10.68 -7.66
N ARG A 114 11.60 -11.94 -7.42
CA ARG A 114 12.30 -13.01 -8.12
C ARG A 114 12.04 -12.70 -9.58
N ARG A 115 13.09 -12.35 -10.32
CA ARG A 115 13.06 -12.40 -11.78
C ARG A 115 12.71 -13.86 -12.09
N ALA A 116 11.47 -14.13 -12.47
CA ALA A 116 11.16 -15.36 -13.17
C ALA A 116 11.77 -15.19 -14.57
N GLY A 117 13.01 -15.64 -14.70
CA GLY A 117 13.60 -15.93 -16.00
C GLY A 117 13.11 -17.30 -16.44
N THR A 118 12.43 -17.31 -17.58
CA THR A 118 12.61 -18.21 -18.74
C THR A 118 11.60 -17.77 -19.79
#